data_AF-A0A150P150-F1
#
_entry.id   AF-A0A150P150-F1
#
_cell.length_a   1.000
_cell.length_b   1.000
_cell.length_c   1.000
_cell.angle_alpha   90.00
_cell.angle_beta   90.00
_cell.angle_gamma   90.00
#
_symmetry.space_group_name_H-M   'P 1'
#
loop_
_entity.id
_entity.type
_entity.pdbx_description
1 polymer ?
#
loop_
_entity_poly.entity_id
_entity_poly.type
_entity_poly.pdbx_seq_one_letter_code
_entity_poly.pdbx_strand_id
1 'polypeptide(L)'
;MSEDLERLRQEALAAARLDEERYASARKKALEGLSSLSRVMGLMAILAAPRLFARISAGGSAAVTQEHAMQLLDDYLAIIEAVQKGNFQDANGNIQRTEESTRRARKLIETWDFSGYTPASLVQAGRDYLRAYGLPEPEEGWDQWEGPSGDDQPHTST
;
A
#
# COMPACT_ATOMS: atom_id res chain seq x y z
N MET A 1 -46.19 6.74 31.13
CA MET A 1 -45.53 5.47 30.70
C MET A 1 -45.21 5.43 29.20
N SER A 2 -45.90 6.19 28.32
CA SER A 2 -45.62 6.19 26.88
C SER A 2 -44.38 7.00 26.47
N GLU A 3 -44.16 8.17 27.08
CA GLU A 3 -43.06 9.09 26.69
C GLU A 3 -41.66 8.58 27.07
N ASP A 4 -41.50 7.93 28.23
CA ASP A 4 -40.21 7.36 28.64
C ASP A 4 -39.77 6.19 27.73
N LEU A 5 -40.72 5.39 27.23
CA LEU A 5 -40.45 4.31 26.27
C LEU A 5 -40.05 4.87 24.90
N GLU A 6 -40.67 5.96 24.46
CA GLU A 6 -40.27 6.63 23.22
C GLU A 6 -38.89 7.28 23.33
N ARG A 7 -38.57 7.92 24.47
CA ARG A 7 -37.24 8.49 24.71
C ARG A 7 -36.16 7.40 24.69
N LEU A 8 -36.36 6.30 25.40
CA LEU A 8 -35.41 5.17 25.41
C LEU A 8 -35.23 4.55 24.01
N ARG A 9 -36.30 4.47 23.21
CA ARG A 9 -36.22 3.99 21.83
C ARG A 9 -35.43 4.93 20.94
N GLN A 10 -35.60 6.25 21.08
CA GLN A 10 -34.84 7.25 20.31
C GLN A 10 -33.36 7.25 20.70
N GLU A 11 -33.04 7.12 21.99
CA GLU A 11 -31.67 7.01 22.49
C GLU A 11 -30.98 5.75 21.96
N ALA A 12 -31.67 4.61 21.96
CA ALA A 12 -31.14 3.36 21.42
C ALA A 12 -30.88 3.43 19.90
N LEU A 13 -31.78 4.08 19.13
CA LEU A 13 -31.61 4.29 17.70
C LEU A 13 -30.46 5.26 17.39
N ALA A 14 -30.28 6.30 18.19
CA ALA A 14 -29.17 7.24 18.06
C ALA A 14 -27.82 6.58 18.35
N ALA A 15 -27.76 5.74 19.40
CA ALA A 15 -26.57 4.96 19.72
C ALA A 15 -26.22 3.96 18.59
N ALA A 16 -27.22 3.25 18.05
CA ALA A 16 -27.01 2.33 16.93
C ALA A 16 -26.49 3.04 15.67
N ARG A 17 -27.01 4.23 15.35
CA ARG A 17 -26.51 5.05 14.23
C ARG A 17 -25.07 5.50 14.44
N LEU A 18 -24.73 5.95 15.65
CA LEU A 18 -23.36 6.35 15.98
C LEU A 18 -22.37 5.18 15.85
N ASP A 19 -22.76 3.99 16.26
CA ASP A 19 -21.92 2.79 16.10
C ASP A 19 -21.81 2.35 14.63
N GLU A 20 -22.87 2.46 13.84
CA GLU A 20 -22.85 2.19 12.40
C GLU A 20 -21.95 3.20 11.65
N GLU A 21 -22.04 4.49 11.98
CA GLU A 21 -21.17 5.54 11.41
C GLU A 21 -19.70 5.34 11.77
N ARG A 22 -19.41 4.97 13.03
CA ARG A 22 -18.06 4.63 13.49
C ARG A 22 -17.53 3.41 12.75
N TYR A 23 -18.33 2.36 12.61
CA TYR A 23 -17.96 1.15 11.89
C TYR A 23 -17.72 1.43 10.40
N ALA A 24 -18.60 2.20 9.75
CA ALA A 24 -18.44 2.60 8.35
C ALA A 24 -17.18 3.45 8.14
N SER A 25 -16.90 4.39 9.04
CA SER A 25 -15.68 5.20 9.02
C SER A 25 -14.42 4.36 9.20
N ALA A 26 -14.42 3.44 10.17
CA ALA A 26 -13.31 2.53 10.40
C ALA A 26 -13.06 1.61 9.20
N ARG A 27 -14.11 1.04 8.60
CA ARG A 27 -14.03 0.22 7.39
C ARG A 27 -13.49 1.00 6.20
N LYS A 28 -13.97 2.23 5.99
CA LYS A 28 -13.48 3.10 4.90
C LYS A 28 -11.97 3.36 5.04
N LYS A 29 -11.51 3.73 6.24
CA LYS A 29 -10.09 3.94 6.54
C LYS A 29 -9.26 2.67 6.34
N ALA A 30 -9.79 1.51 6.73
CA ALA A 30 -9.13 0.23 6.51
C ALA A 30 -8.98 -0.11 5.02
N LEU A 31 -10.03 0.12 4.21
CA LEU A 31 -10.00 -0.08 2.76
C LEU A 31 -9.05 0.89 2.06
N GLU A 32 -9.03 2.16 2.48
CA GLU A 32 -8.08 3.16 2.00
C GLU A 32 -6.63 2.75 2.32
N GLY A 33 -6.38 2.27 3.54
CA GLY A 33 -5.07 1.75 3.95
C GLY A 33 -4.60 0.56 3.12
N LEU A 34 -5.49 -0.42 2.87
CA LEU A 34 -5.18 -1.58 2.02
C LEU A 34 -4.92 -1.18 0.56
N SER A 35 -5.66 -0.20 0.04
CA SER A 35 -5.46 0.34 -1.31
C SER A 35 -4.09 1.02 -1.44
N SER A 36 -3.72 1.86 -0.49
CA SER A 36 -2.40 2.52 -0.47
C SER A 36 -1.26 1.52 -0.37
N LEU A 37 -1.40 0.50 0.49
CA LEU A 37 -0.43 -0.57 0.61
C LEU A 37 -0.24 -1.33 -0.72
N SER A 38 -1.34 -1.72 -1.38
CA SER A 38 -1.26 -2.40 -2.68
C SER A 38 -0.55 -1.54 -3.74
N ARG A 39 -0.80 -0.23 -3.76
CA ARG A 39 -0.17 0.69 -4.72
C ARG A 39 1.31 0.86 -4.45
N VAL A 40 1.73 1.01 -3.19
CA VAL A 40 3.15 1.10 -2.84
C VAL A 40 3.87 -0.21 -3.09
N MET A 41 3.26 -1.37 -2.79
CA MET A 41 3.84 -2.66 -3.17
C MET A 41 4.06 -2.77 -4.68
N GLY A 42 3.07 -2.35 -5.49
CA GLY A 42 3.20 -2.30 -6.95
C GLY A 42 4.34 -1.39 -7.40
N LEU A 43 4.43 -0.18 -6.85
CA LEU A 43 5.54 0.75 -7.14
C LEU A 43 6.90 0.14 -6.79
N MET A 44 7.04 -0.46 -5.60
CA MET A 44 8.30 -1.04 -5.14
C MET A 44 8.70 -2.26 -5.97
N ALA A 45 7.74 -3.07 -6.43
CA ALA A 45 7.99 -4.16 -7.37
C ALA A 45 8.48 -3.67 -8.73
N ILE A 46 7.88 -2.59 -9.26
CA ILE A 46 8.33 -1.94 -10.50
C ILE A 46 9.77 -1.41 -10.34
N LEU A 47 10.09 -0.81 -9.20
CA LEU A 47 11.45 -0.32 -8.92
C LEU A 47 12.45 -1.47 -8.75
N ALA A 48 12.05 -2.56 -8.09
CA ALA A 48 12.89 -3.74 -7.85
C ALA A 48 13.26 -4.50 -9.13
N ALA A 49 12.43 -4.37 -10.17
CA ALA A 49 12.58 -5.00 -11.47
C ALA A 49 12.65 -3.94 -12.60
N PRO A 50 13.85 -3.40 -12.93
CA PRO A 50 14.01 -2.31 -13.90
C PRO A 50 13.35 -2.55 -15.27
N ARG A 51 13.27 -3.81 -15.70
CA ARG A 51 12.60 -4.19 -16.95
C ARG A 51 11.10 -3.90 -16.93
N LEU A 52 10.44 -4.06 -15.78
CA LEU A 52 9.04 -3.70 -15.62
C LEU A 52 8.84 -2.20 -15.76
N PHE A 53 9.71 -1.40 -15.14
CA PHE A 53 9.68 0.05 -15.31
C PHE A 53 9.85 0.44 -16.78
N ALA A 54 10.89 -0.07 -17.45
CA ALA A 54 11.12 0.18 -18.88
C ALA A 54 9.93 -0.23 -19.76
N ARG A 55 9.30 -1.38 -19.48
CA ARG A 55 8.11 -1.87 -20.18
C ARG A 55 6.90 -0.94 -19.99
N ILE A 56 6.63 -0.51 -18.76
CA ILE A 56 5.52 0.39 -18.43
C ILE A 56 5.73 1.75 -19.10
N SER A 57 6.95 2.29 -19.03
CA SER A 57 7.32 3.55 -19.68
C SER A 57 7.22 3.48 -21.21
N ALA A 58 7.56 2.34 -21.82
CA ALA A 58 7.49 2.15 -23.27
C ALA A 58 6.06 1.90 -23.78
N GLY A 59 5.19 1.28 -22.97
CA GLY A 59 3.85 0.87 -23.36
C GLY A 59 2.80 1.97 -23.43
N GLY A 60 3.14 3.23 -23.09
CA GLY A 60 2.21 4.37 -23.13
C GLY A 60 1.04 4.30 -22.12
N SER A 61 1.01 3.28 -21.26
CA SER A 61 0.09 3.23 -20.12
C SER A 61 0.46 4.31 -19.12
N ALA A 62 -0.53 4.80 -18.35
CA ALA A 62 -0.41 5.94 -17.43
C ALA A 62 0.96 5.95 -16.73
N ALA A 63 1.86 6.81 -17.22
CA ALA A 63 3.24 6.82 -16.78
C ALA A 63 3.26 7.11 -15.29
N VAL A 64 3.99 6.30 -14.51
CA VAL A 64 4.27 6.62 -13.12
C VAL A 64 5.05 7.93 -13.13
N THR A 65 4.41 9.03 -12.76
CA THR A 65 5.06 10.33 -12.64
C THR A 65 5.83 10.40 -11.33
N GLN A 66 6.87 11.22 -11.29
CA GLN A 66 7.62 11.51 -10.07
C GLN A 66 6.70 11.97 -8.94
N GLU A 67 5.80 12.91 -9.23
CA GLU A 67 4.83 13.43 -8.28
C GLU A 67 3.92 12.33 -7.73
N HIS A 68 3.41 11.46 -8.60
CA HIS A 68 2.54 10.36 -8.17
C HIS A 68 3.29 9.34 -7.31
N ALA A 69 4.52 8.99 -7.69
CA ALA A 69 5.35 8.09 -6.90
C ALA A 69 5.67 8.67 -5.51
N MET A 70 6.01 9.95 -5.43
CA MET A 70 6.25 10.62 -4.14
C MET A 70 4.99 10.66 -3.28
N GLN A 71 3.83 11.02 -3.85
CA GLN A 71 2.57 11.06 -3.12
C GLN A 71 2.20 9.68 -2.56
N LEU A 72 2.36 8.61 -3.33
CA LEU A 72 2.11 7.24 -2.86
C LEU A 72 2.99 6.87 -1.65
N LEU A 73 4.27 7.27 -1.69
CA LEU A 73 5.20 7.01 -0.59
C LEU A 73 4.87 7.84 0.65
N ASP A 74 4.49 9.11 0.47
CA ASP A 74 4.09 10.00 1.55
C ASP A 74 2.79 9.52 2.23
N ASP A 75 1.80 9.10 1.45
CA ASP A 75 0.55 8.51 1.95
C ASP A 75 0.83 7.24 2.77
N TYR A 76 1.75 6.39 2.31
CA TYR A 76 2.12 5.17 3.01
C TYR A 76 2.92 5.42 4.28
N LEU A 77 3.83 6.42 4.29
CA LEU A 77 4.52 6.84 5.51
C LEU A 77 3.54 7.37 6.57
N ALA A 78 2.50 8.09 6.16
CA ALA A 78 1.44 8.54 7.05
C ALA A 78 0.66 7.36 7.66
N ILE A 79 0.45 6.28 6.89
CA ILE A 79 -0.14 5.03 7.41
C ILE A 79 0.77 4.38 8.45
N ILE A 80 2.08 4.26 8.17
CA ILE A 80 3.04 3.71 9.14
C ILE A 80 2.99 4.51 10.45
N GLU A 81 3.01 5.84 10.36
CA GLU A 81 2.94 6.73 11.52
C GLU A 81 1.65 6.54 12.32
N ALA A 82 0.50 6.44 11.63
CA ALA A 82 -0.79 6.20 12.27
C ALA A 82 -0.84 4.84 12.98
N VAL A 83 -0.29 3.79 12.36
CA VAL A 83 -0.19 2.44 12.94
C VAL A 83 0.69 2.44 14.19
N GLN A 84 1.85 3.10 14.14
CA GLN A 84 2.75 3.25 15.28
C GLN A 84 2.10 4.02 16.44
N LYS A 85 1.45 5.16 16.17
CA LYS A 85 0.74 5.96 17.18
C LYS A 85 -0.43 5.23 17.81
N GLY A 86 -1.12 4.39 17.03
CA GLY A 86 -2.28 3.64 17.48
C GLY A 86 -1.94 2.38 18.28
N ASN A 87 -0.65 2.06 18.50
CA ASN A 87 -0.19 0.75 19.00
C ASN A 87 -0.81 -0.43 18.21
N PHE A 88 -1.18 -0.21 16.96
CA PHE A 88 -1.62 -1.27 16.08
C PHE A 88 -0.35 -1.95 15.54
N GLN A 89 -0.27 -3.27 15.71
CA GLN A 89 0.65 -4.09 14.93
C GLN A 89 -0.17 -4.77 13.85
N ASP A 90 0.30 -4.69 12.60
CA ASP A 90 -0.16 -5.66 11.61
C ASP A 90 0.28 -7.06 12.07
N ALA A 91 -0.43 -8.09 11.61
CA ALA A 91 -0.29 -9.45 12.14
C ALA A 91 1.16 -9.98 12.17
N ASN A 92 2.04 -9.44 11.32
CA ASN A 92 3.44 -9.86 11.20
C ASN A 92 4.47 -8.75 11.52
N GLY A 93 4.04 -7.53 11.84
CA GLY A 93 4.93 -6.38 12.03
C GLY A 93 5.67 -5.94 10.75
N ASN A 94 5.14 -6.28 9.58
CA ASN A 94 5.80 -6.08 8.30
C ASN A 94 5.71 -4.61 7.86
N ILE A 95 4.60 -3.93 8.15
CA ILE A 95 4.39 -2.53 7.76
C ILE A 95 5.47 -1.63 8.38
N GLN A 96 5.77 -1.76 9.68
CA GLN A 96 6.78 -0.91 10.33
C GLN A 96 8.20 -1.21 9.82
N ARG A 97 8.50 -2.47 9.46
CA ARG A 97 9.82 -2.85 8.93
C ARG A 97 10.12 -2.19 7.58
N THR A 98 9.09 -1.81 6.82
CA THR A 98 9.26 -1.16 5.52
C THR A 98 9.63 0.32 5.59
N GLU A 99 9.50 0.97 6.76
CA GLU A 99 9.62 2.42 6.91
C GLU A 99 10.94 2.98 6.35
N GLU A 100 12.07 2.37 6.72
CA GLU A 100 13.39 2.84 6.29
C GLU A 100 13.55 2.78 4.77
N SER A 101 13.18 1.64 4.16
CA SER A 101 13.23 1.45 2.71
C SER A 101 12.29 2.42 1.98
N THR A 102 11.10 2.68 2.51
CA THR A 102 10.16 3.66 1.96
C THR A 102 10.74 5.08 1.99
N ARG A 103 11.30 5.51 3.12
CA ARG A 103 11.94 6.84 3.25
C ARG A 103 13.12 6.99 2.29
N ARG A 104 13.91 5.93 2.15
CA ARG A 104 15.04 5.89 1.21
C ARG A 104 14.56 6.01 -0.25
N ALA A 105 13.57 5.24 -0.65
CA ALA A 105 12.99 5.32 -1.99
C ALA A 105 12.45 6.72 -2.29
N ARG A 106 11.72 7.33 -1.36
CA ARG A 106 11.19 8.69 -1.50
C ARG A 106 12.29 9.72 -1.79
N LYS A 107 13.36 9.71 -0.98
CA LYS A 107 14.51 10.62 -1.16
C LYS A 107 15.21 10.43 -2.50
N LEU A 108 15.33 9.19 -2.96
CA LEU A 108 15.96 8.89 -4.24
C LEU A 108 15.09 9.36 -5.41
N ILE A 109 13.77 9.12 -5.34
CA ILE A 109 12.78 9.58 -6.34
C ILE A 109 12.77 11.10 -6.45
N GLU A 110 12.89 11.83 -5.35
CA GLU A 110 12.95 13.31 -5.34
C GLU A 110 14.06 13.87 -6.24
N THR A 111 15.19 13.16 -6.35
CA THR A 111 16.34 13.57 -7.17
C THR A 111 16.43 12.89 -8.53
N TRP A 112 15.56 11.91 -8.79
CA TRP A 112 15.58 11.16 -10.03
C TRP A 112 14.73 11.87 -11.10
N ASP A 113 15.27 11.96 -12.30
CA ASP A 113 14.68 12.63 -13.46
C ASP A 113 13.70 11.75 -14.26
N PHE A 114 13.42 10.52 -13.80
CA PHE A 114 12.53 9.57 -14.47
C PHE A 114 12.97 9.27 -15.92
N SER A 115 14.27 9.28 -16.19
CA SER A 115 14.91 9.09 -17.51
C SER A 115 14.75 7.70 -18.16
N GLY A 116 13.72 6.93 -17.84
CA GLY A 116 13.46 5.61 -18.42
C GLY A 116 14.37 4.48 -17.90
N TYR A 117 15.44 4.83 -17.17
CA TYR A 117 16.32 3.90 -16.47
C TYR A 117 16.16 4.07 -14.96
N THR A 118 15.93 2.96 -14.25
CA THR A 118 15.85 2.94 -12.78
C THR A 118 17.26 2.88 -12.18
N PRO A 119 17.70 3.87 -11.39
CA PRO A 119 19.00 3.85 -10.72
C PRO A 119 19.16 2.64 -9.79
N ALA A 120 20.35 2.04 -9.74
CA ALA A 120 20.62 0.86 -8.91
C ALA A 120 20.29 1.06 -7.42
N SER A 121 20.44 2.28 -6.90
CA SER A 121 20.03 2.63 -5.53
C SER A 121 18.53 2.54 -5.31
N LEU A 122 17.72 2.87 -6.31
CA LEU A 122 16.26 2.73 -6.29
C LEU A 122 15.83 1.27 -6.42
N VAL A 123 16.53 0.50 -7.27
CA VAL A 123 16.33 -0.95 -7.38
C VAL A 123 16.54 -1.62 -6.02
N GLN A 124 17.65 -1.30 -5.36
CA GLN A 124 17.95 -1.85 -4.05
C GLN A 124 16.91 -1.42 -3.00
N ALA A 125 16.48 -0.15 -3.01
CA ALA A 125 15.44 0.32 -2.10
C ALA A 125 14.11 -0.44 -2.29
N GLY A 126 13.71 -0.72 -3.53
CA GLY A 126 12.53 -1.54 -3.84
C GLY A 126 12.68 -2.98 -3.34
N ARG A 127 13.81 -3.63 -3.59
CA ARG A 127 14.09 -5.00 -3.12
C ARG A 127 14.13 -5.10 -1.60
N ASP A 128 14.75 -4.12 -0.94
CA ASP A 128 14.81 -4.05 0.52
C ASP A 128 13.42 -3.85 1.13
N TYR A 129 12.59 -3.00 0.53
CA TYR A 129 11.18 -2.85 0.91
C TYR A 129 10.43 -4.18 0.82
N LEU A 130 10.51 -4.87 -0.31
CA LEU A 130 9.77 -6.12 -0.53
C LEU A 130 10.21 -7.19 0.46
N ARG A 131 11.52 -7.31 0.70
CA ARG A 131 12.08 -8.21 1.71
C ARG A 131 11.60 -7.85 3.12
N ALA A 132 11.62 -6.57 3.49
CA ALA A 132 11.16 -6.09 4.79
C ALA A 132 9.66 -6.34 4.99
N TYR A 133 8.88 -6.26 3.92
CA TYR A 133 7.45 -6.61 3.91
C TYR A 133 7.20 -8.13 3.99
N GLY A 134 8.23 -8.96 3.82
CA GLY A 134 8.14 -10.41 3.88
C GLY A 134 7.95 -11.10 2.52
N LEU A 135 8.14 -10.37 1.41
CA LEU A 135 8.16 -10.93 0.07
C LEU A 135 9.61 -11.29 -0.30
N PRO A 136 9.97 -12.58 -0.35
CA PRO A 136 11.30 -12.99 -0.75
C PRO A 136 11.57 -12.68 -2.22
N GLU A 137 12.84 -12.77 -2.60
CA GLU A 137 13.21 -12.73 -4.01
C GLU A 137 12.61 -13.95 -4.75
N PRO A 138 12.01 -13.76 -5.94
CA PRO A 138 11.55 -14.86 -6.79
C PRO A 138 12.69 -15.83 -7.14
N GLU A 139 12.37 -17.09 -7.46
CA GLU A 139 13.38 -18.11 -7.80
C GLU A 139 14.21 -17.72 -9.03
N GLU A 140 13.56 -17.08 -10.01
CA GLU A 140 14.17 -16.53 -11.22
C GLU A 140 14.94 -15.23 -10.98
N GLY A 141 14.79 -14.63 -9.79
CA GLY A 141 15.33 -13.33 -9.42
C GLY A 141 14.50 -12.16 -9.94
N TRP A 142 14.60 -11.01 -9.26
CA TRP A 142 13.84 -9.81 -9.61
C TRP A 142 14.11 -9.29 -11.03
N ASP A 143 15.28 -9.60 -11.59
CA ASP A 143 15.65 -9.18 -12.95
C ASP A 143 14.98 -10.01 -14.06
N GLN A 144 14.47 -11.20 -13.73
CA GLN A 144 13.73 -12.07 -14.66
C GLN A 144 12.24 -12.16 -14.35
N TRP A 145 11.81 -11.67 -13.19
CA TRP A 145 10.40 -11.67 -12.79
C TRP A 145 9.54 -10.80 -13.73
N GLU A 146 8.52 -11.41 -14.35
CA GLU A 146 7.66 -10.73 -15.33
C GLU A 146 6.43 -10.01 -14.73
N GLY A 147 6.28 -10.11 -13.42
CA GLY A 147 5.08 -9.70 -12.69
C GLY A 147 4.27 -10.91 -12.19
N PRO A 148 3.19 -10.67 -11.44
CA PRO A 148 2.27 -11.74 -11.09
C PRO A 148 1.67 -12.34 -12.37
N SER A 149 1.91 -13.63 -12.61
CA SER A 149 1.24 -14.38 -13.66
C SER A 149 -0.26 -14.42 -13.34
N GLY A 150 -1.12 -14.08 -14.30
CA GLY A 150 -2.58 -14.04 -14.09
C GLY A 150 -3.20 -15.37 -13.69
N ASP A 151 -2.43 -16.47 -13.74
CA ASP A 151 -2.84 -17.84 -13.43
C ASP A 151 -2.83 -18.18 -11.92
N ASP A 152 -2.31 -17.29 -11.07
CA ASP A 152 -2.34 -17.46 -9.60
C ASP A 152 -3.67 -16.98 -8.95
N GLN A 153 -4.72 -16.74 -9.74
CA GLN A 153 -6.05 -16.65 -9.16
C GLN A 153 -6.53 -18.05 -8.77
N PRO A 154 -6.94 -18.28 -7.50
CA PRO A 154 -7.49 -19.57 -7.12
C PRO A 154 -8.68 -19.85 -8.04
N HIS A 155 -8.54 -20.88 -8.88
CA HIS A 155 -9.66 -21.43 -9.62
C HIS A 155 -10.71 -21.84 -8.60
N THR A 156 -11.71 -20.99 -8.39
CA THR A 156 -12.97 -21.41 -7.77
C THR A 156 -13.65 -22.31 -8.79
N SER A 157 -13.25 -23.58 -8.83
CA SER A 157 -14.03 -24.62 -9.47
C SER A 157 -15.41 -24.60 -8.82
N THR A 158 -16.38 -24.14 -9.59
CA THR A 158 -17.81 -24.29 -9.29
C THR A 158 -18.27 -25.64 -9.81
#